data_AF-A0AAE7CPA2-F1
#
_entry.id   AF-A0AAE7CPA2-F1
#
_cell.length_a   1.000
_cell.length_b   1.000
_cell.length_c   1.000
_cell.angle_alpha   90.00
_cell.angle_beta   90.00
_cell.angle_gamma   90.00
#
_symmetry.space_group_name_H-M   'P 1'
#
loop_
_entity.id
_entity.type
_entity.pdbx_description
1 polymer ?
#
loop_
_entity_poly.entity_id
_entity_poly.type
_entity_poly.pdbx_seq_one_letter_code
_entity_poly.pdbx_strand_id
1 'polypeptide(L)'
;MLTARLKTLVTDGLLERRPYQSNPVRHEYVLTELGRSLRPVIVTLAAWGNSRLTARERSMILVDADTGEEVEPVVVDARTGRRLDDSRAYVFAAGPSASDAMRSRYTRKRPAVACGEGTTATA
;
A
#
# COMPACT_ATOMS: atom_id res chain seq x y z
N MET A 1 -19.47 10.42 -15.52
CA MET A 1 -19.38 9.39 -14.47
C MET A 1 -18.55 9.92 -13.29
N LEU A 2 -19.13 10.79 -12.46
CA LEU A 2 -18.51 11.30 -11.23
C LEU A 2 -19.40 11.01 -10.03
N THR A 3 -20.68 11.38 -10.14
CA THR A 3 -21.71 11.15 -9.12
C THR A 3 -21.78 9.69 -8.67
N ALA A 4 -21.69 8.73 -9.61
CA ALA A 4 -21.69 7.30 -9.29
C ALA A 4 -20.48 6.90 -8.42
N ARG A 5 -19.28 7.37 -8.76
CA ARG A 5 -18.06 7.09 -7.99
C ARG A 5 -18.12 7.71 -6.59
N LEU A 6 -18.56 8.96 -6.49
CA LEU A 6 -18.73 9.62 -5.19
C LEU A 6 -19.74 8.89 -4.32
N LYS A 7 -20.85 8.41 -4.89
CA LYS A 7 -21.82 7.60 -4.16
C LYS A 7 -21.19 6.32 -3.63
N THR A 8 -20.42 5.60 -4.45
CA THR A 8 -19.69 4.39 -4.02
C THR A 8 -18.70 4.70 -2.91
N LEU A 9 -17.86 5.73 -3.05
CA LEU A 9 -16.88 6.09 -2.01
C LEU A 9 -17.54 6.51 -0.69
N VAL A 10 -18.75 7.08 -0.73
CA VAL A 10 -19.54 7.35 0.48
C VAL A 10 -20.10 6.06 1.06
N THR A 11 -20.65 5.17 0.24
CA THR A 11 -21.16 3.87 0.67
C THR A 11 -20.06 3.00 1.31
N ASP A 12 -18.85 3.04 0.77
CA ASP A 12 -17.68 2.31 1.29
C ASP A 12 -17.06 2.99 2.52
N GLY A 13 -17.60 4.14 2.96
CA GLY A 13 -17.15 4.86 4.15
C GLY A 13 -15.82 5.62 3.98
N LEU A 14 -15.32 5.78 2.75
CA LEU A 14 -14.11 6.55 2.46
C LEU A 14 -14.35 8.06 2.45
N LEU A 15 -15.56 8.45 2.05
CA LEU A 15 -16.02 9.83 2.04
C LEU A 15 -17.28 9.98 2.87
N GLU A 16 -17.49 11.17 3.41
CA GLU A 16 -18.76 11.59 3.98
C GLU A 16 -19.28 12.81 3.23
N ARG A 17 -20.61 12.85 3.06
CA ARG A 17 -21.30 13.94 2.37
C ARG A 17 -21.87 14.90 3.41
N ARG A 18 -21.33 16.11 3.50
CA ARG A 18 -21.75 17.13 4.47
C ARG A 18 -22.32 18.36 3.76
N PRO A 19 -23.43 18.96 4.24
CA PRO A 19 -23.88 20.25 3.74
C PRO A 19 -22.91 21.35 4.21
N TYR A 20 -22.39 22.15 3.30
CA TYR A 20 -21.50 23.29 3.63
C TYR A 20 -22.16 24.65 3.36
N GLN A 21 -23.22 24.68 2.57
CA GLN A 21 -24.01 25.86 2.26
C GLN A 21 -25.48 25.50 2.42
N SER A 22 -26.28 26.41 3.00
CA SER A 22 -27.72 26.19 3.23
C SER A 22 -28.62 26.88 2.21
N ASN A 23 -28.14 27.86 1.43
CA ASN A 23 -28.98 28.60 0.49
C ASN A 23 -28.24 29.01 -0.82
N PRO A 24 -28.37 28.28 -1.94
CA PRO A 24 -28.95 26.93 -2.06
C PRO A 24 -28.14 25.87 -1.29
N VAL A 25 -28.75 24.74 -0.95
CA VAL A 25 -28.04 23.66 -0.23
C VAL A 25 -26.95 23.06 -1.11
N ARG A 26 -25.69 23.18 -0.70
CA ARG A 26 -24.55 22.56 -1.38
C ARG A 26 -23.87 21.58 -0.44
N HIS A 27 -23.39 20.48 -1.03
CA HIS A 27 -22.72 19.42 -0.31
C HIS A 27 -21.26 19.34 -0.73
N GLU A 28 -20.41 19.08 0.24
CA GLU A 28 -19.01 18.74 0.06
C GLU A 28 -18.81 17.26 0.38
N TYR A 29 -17.73 16.71 -0.16
CA TYR A 29 -17.30 15.34 0.10
C TYR A 29 -15.96 15.41 0.78
N VAL A 30 -15.91 15.03 2.06
CA VAL A 30 -14.70 15.11 2.86
C VAL A 30 -14.23 13.69 3.22
N LEU A 31 -12.91 13.52 3.34
CA LEU A 31 -12.32 12.23 3.69
C LEU A 31 -12.63 11.88 5.14
N THR A 32 -13.13 10.67 5.35
CA THR A 32 -13.22 10.05 6.67
C THR A 32 -11.83 9.62 7.14
N GLU A 33 -11.73 9.12 8.38
CA GLU A 33 -10.49 8.53 8.87
C GLU A 33 -10.04 7.33 8.00
N LEU A 34 -10.99 6.47 7.59
CA LEU A 34 -10.70 5.38 6.67
C LEU A 34 -10.18 5.91 5.32
N GLY A 35 -10.78 6.96 4.78
CA GLY A 35 -10.33 7.61 3.55
C GLY A 35 -8.91 8.16 3.67
N ARG A 36 -8.57 8.81 4.81
CA ARG A 36 -7.22 9.33 5.08
C ARG A 36 -6.18 8.22 5.21
N SER A 37 -6.57 7.08 5.79
CA SER A 37 -5.69 5.92 5.97
C SER A 37 -5.18 5.32 4.65
N LEU A 38 -5.83 5.62 3.52
CA LEU A 38 -5.40 5.15 2.19
C LEU A 38 -4.22 5.93 1.60
N ARG A 39 -3.78 7.03 2.22
CA ARG A 39 -2.70 7.86 1.68
C ARG A 39 -1.43 7.06 1.32
N PRO A 40 -0.92 6.11 2.14
CA PRO A 40 0.26 5.31 1.78
C PRO A 40 0.05 4.45 0.51
N VAL A 41 -1.16 3.95 0.30
CA VAL A 41 -1.51 3.15 -0.89
C VAL A 41 -1.48 4.04 -2.14
N ILE A 42 -2.06 5.23 -2.08
CA ILE A 42 -2.07 6.20 -3.18
C ILE A 42 -0.63 6.61 -3.54
N VAL A 43 0.20 6.90 -2.53
CA VAL A 43 1.61 7.24 -2.72
C VAL A 43 2.37 6.11 -3.42
N THR A 44 2.17 4.86 -2.99
CA THR A 44 2.83 3.69 -3.60
C THR A 44 2.38 3.48 -5.05
N LEU A 45 1.08 3.66 -5.34
CA LEU A 45 0.55 3.59 -6.71
C LEU A 45 1.13 4.68 -7.62
N ALA A 46 1.28 5.91 -7.10
CA ALA A 46 1.89 7.01 -7.85
C ALA A 46 3.38 6.71 -8.17
N ALA A 47 4.13 6.21 -7.19
CA ALA A 47 5.52 5.81 -7.39
C ALA A 47 5.66 4.70 -8.44
N TRP A 48 4.79 3.68 -8.38
CA TRP A 48 4.74 2.61 -9.37
C TRP A 48 4.39 3.11 -10.79
N GLY A 49 3.50 4.09 -10.90
CA GLY A 49 3.18 4.74 -12.18
C GLY A 49 4.40 5.46 -12.75
N ASN A 50 5.08 6.25 -11.92
CA ASN A 50 6.25 7.02 -12.30
C ASN A 50 7.47 6.16 -12.64
N SER A 51 7.64 4.99 -12.02
CA SER A 51 8.79 4.10 -12.28
C SER A 51 8.84 3.54 -13.71
N ARG A 52 7.77 3.72 -14.49
CA ARG A 52 7.65 3.28 -15.90
C ARG A 52 7.91 4.41 -16.90
N LEU A 53 8.09 5.62 -16.40
CA LEU A 53 8.27 6.82 -17.20
C LEU A 53 9.71 7.28 -17.06
N THR A 54 10.24 7.92 -18.11
CA THR A 54 11.47 8.69 -17.97
C THR A 54 11.22 9.92 -17.10
N ALA A 55 12.29 10.52 -16.55
CA ALA A 55 12.16 11.69 -15.68
C ALA A 55 11.37 12.85 -16.32
N ARG A 56 11.45 13.02 -17.65
CA ARG A 56 10.74 14.07 -18.41
C ARG A 56 9.27 13.76 -18.70
N GLU A 57 8.86 12.49 -18.62
CA GLU A 57 7.49 12.06 -18.90
C GLU A 57 6.60 12.05 -17.65
N ARG A 58 7.18 12.20 -16.46
CA ARG A 58 6.43 12.25 -15.19
C ARG A 58 5.71 13.59 -15.05
N SER A 59 4.39 13.59 -15.28
CA SER A 59 3.54 14.78 -15.09
C SER A 59 3.28 15.16 -13.63
N MET A 60 3.59 14.27 -12.68
CA MET A 60 3.43 14.49 -11.24
C MET A 60 4.57 13.78 -10.51
N ILE A 61 5.16 14.45 -9.52
CA ILE A 61 6.16 13.88 -8.60
C ILE A 61 5.72 14.07 -7.15
N LEU A 62 6.18 13.21 -6.26
CA LEU A 62 6.01 13.43 -4.83
C LEU A 62 7.23 14.18 -4.31
N VAL A 63 6.99 15.30 -3.64
CA VAL A 63 8.04 16.08 -2.99
C VAL A 63 7.77 16.17 -1.50
N ASP A 64 8.85 16.34 -0.74
CA ASP A 64 8.76 16.79 0.65
C ASP A 64 8.29 18.26 0.65
N ALA A 65 7.30 18.56 1.50
CA ALA A 65 6.62 19.84 1.45
C ALA A 65 7.47 21.01 1.98
N ASP A 66 8.45 20.72 2.84
CA ASP A 66 9.29 21.72 3.49
C ASP A 66 10.55 22.00 2.66
N THR A 67 11.14 20.97 2.06
CA THR A 67 12.40 21.06 1.29
C THR A 67 12.19 21.16 -0.21
N GLY A 68 11.06 20.68 -0.73
CA GLY A 68 10.78 20.58 -2.16
C GLY A 68 11.55 19.45 -2.88
N GLU A 69 12.31 18.63 -2.14
CA GLU A 69 13.08 17.53 -2.72
C GLU A 69 12.16 16.37 -3.13
N GLU A 70 12.47 15.73 -4.27
CA GLU A 70 11.72 14.58 -4.74
C GLU A 70 11.91 13.39 -3.80
N VAL A 71 10.80 12.81 -3.36
CA VAL A 71 10.79 11.65 -2.47
C VAL A 71 10.69 10.37 -3.30
N GLU A 72 11.52 9.39 -2.97
CA GLU A 72 11.34 8.00 -3.42
C GLU A 72 10.54 7.23 -2.35
N PRO A 73 9.25 6.92 -2.58
CA PRO A 73 8.45 6.22 -1.59
C PRO A 73 8.80 4.73 -1.56
N VAL A 74 9.03 4.21 -0.36
CA VAL A 74 9.42 2.81 -0.14
C VAL A 74 8.52 2.20 0.91
N VAL A 75 8.14 0.93 0.71
CA VAL A 75 7.40 0.16 1.72
C VAL A 75 8.41 -0.63 2.54
N VAL A 76 8.42 -0.39 3.85
CA VAL A 76 9.31 -1.06 4.80
C VAL A 76 8.50 -1.81 5.85
N ASP A 77 9.07 -2.89 6.37
CA ASP A 77 8.63 -3.46 7.65
C ASP A 77 9.01 -2.46 8.75
N ALA A 78 8.01 -1.84 9.36
CA ALA A 78 8.19 -0.86 10.44
C ALA A 78 9.01 -1.40 11.63
N ARG A 79 9.05 -2.72 11.82
CA ARG A 79 9.75 -3.36 12.94
C ARG A 79 11.24 -3.56 12.67
N THR A 80 11.62 -3.79 11.41
CA THR A 80 13.01 -4.10 11.03
C THR A 80 13.67 -3.04 10.15
N GLY A 81 12.90 -2.11 9.61
CA GLY A 81 13.35 -1.10 8.64
C GLY A 81 13.67 -1.66 7.26
N ARG A 82 13.51 -2.97 7.03
CA ARG A 82 13.82 -3.61 5.74
C ARG A 82 12.72 -3.37 4.72
N ARG A 83 13.11 -3.13 3.46
CA ARG A 83 12.19 -2.97 2.33
C ARG A 83 11.42 -4.26 2.06
N LEU A 84 10.15 -4.12 1.66
CA LEU A 84 9.23 -5.22 1.34
C LEU A 84 9.10 -5.46 -0.18
N ASP A 85 10.19 -5.29 -0.92
CA ASP A 85 10.24 -5.47 -2.38
C ASP A 85 10.71 -6.88 -2.81
N ASP A 86 11.40 -7.62 -1.93
CA ASP A 86 11.79 -9.00 -2.21
C ASP A 86 10.65 -10.00 -1.93
N SER A 87 9.96 -10.39 -3.00
CA SER A 87 8.89 -11.41 -2.98
C SER A 87 9.32 -12.81 -2.51
N ARG A 88 10.64 -13.12 -2.46
CA ARG A 88 11.14 -14.39 -1.91
C ARG A 88 11.39 -14.30 -0.41
N ALA A 89 11.81 -13.13 0.08
CA ALA A 89 12.02 -12.89 1.50
C ALA A 89 10.71 -12.64 2.26
N TYR A 90 9.72 -12.00 1.60
CA TYR A 90 8.43 -11.66 2.20
C TYR A 90 7.29 -12.30 1.43
N VAL A 91 6.65 -13.29 2.04
CA VAL A 91 5.54 -14.05 1.46
C VAL A 91 4.27 -13.86 2.28
N PHE A 92 3.12 -13.89 1.59
CA PHE A 92 1.84 -13.98 2.29
C PHE A 92 1.65 -15.37 2.89
N ALA A 93 1.20 -15.42 4.13
CA ALA A 93 0.86 -16.65 4.83
C ALA A 93 -0.54 -16.52 5.46
N ALA A 94 -1.17 -17.66 5.73
CA ALA A 94 -2.43 -17.68 6.44
C ALA A 94 -2.24 -17.18 7.88
N GLY A 95 -3.07 -16.21 8.29
CA GLY A 95 -3.04 -15.67 9.64
C GLY A 95 -3.66 -16.60 10.70
N PRO A 96 -3.54 -16.24 11.99
CA PRO A 96 -4.03 -17.07 13.10
C PRO A 96 -5.52 -17.46 12.99
N SER A 97 -6.34 -16.54 12.50
CA SER A 97 -7.80 -16.71 12.35
C SER A 97 -8.22 -17.11 10.92
N ALA A 98 -7.30 -17.58 10.08
CA ALA A 98 -7.62 -17.96 8.71
C ALA A 98 -8.64 -19.13 8.69
N SER A 99 -9.58 -19.10 7.75
CA SER A 99 -10.42 -20.27 7.48
C SER A 99 -9.63 -21.39 6.81
N ASP A 100 -10.16 -22.60 6.77
CA ASP A 100 -9.47 -23.73 6.13
C ASP A 100 -9.29 -23.51 4.63
N ALA A 101 -10.25 -22.86 3.98
CA ALA A 101 -10.11 -22.42 2.59
C ALA A 101 -8.95 -21.43 2.42
N MET A 102 -8.80 -20.46 3.33
CA MET A 102 -7.72 -19.49 3.29
C MET A 102 -6.36 -20.14 3.61
N ARG A 103 -6.29 -21.05 4.58
CA ARG A 103 -5.10 -21.86 4.86
C ARG A 103 -4.66 -22.65 3.63
N SER A 104 -5.61 -23.30 2.94
CA SER A 104 -5.35 -24.09 1.73
C SER A 104 -4.79 -23.24 0.58
N ARG A 105 -5.19 -21.95 0.48
CA ARG A 105 -4.65 -21.03 -0.55
C ARG A 105 -3.18 -20.70 -0.33
N TYR A 106 -2.71 -20.66 0.91
CA TYR A 106 -1.34 -20.30 1.27
C TYR A 106 -0.48 -21.49 1.70
N THR A 107 -1.00 -22.73 1.62
CA THR A 107 -0.19 -23.95 1.73
C THR A 107 0.59 -24.20 0.44
N ARG A 108 1.74 -23.51 0.27
CA ARG A 108 2.79 -23.94 -0.67
C ARG A 108 4.08 -24.20 0.12
N LYS A 109 4.61 -25.42 -0.04
CA LYS A 109 5.86 -25.94 0.54
C LYS A 109 6.99 -24.90 0.45
N ARG A 110 7.62 -24.58 1.58
CA ARG A 110 8.96 -23.96 1.59
C ARG A 110 9.88 -24.83 0.72
N PRO A 111 10.61 -24.29 -0.27
CA PRO A 111 11.82 -24.97 -0.70
C PRO A 111 12.72 -25.08 0.52
N ALA A 112 13.27 -26.28 0.75
CA ALA A 112 14.21 -26.51 1.83
C ALA A 112 15.36 -25.51 1.69
N VAL A 113 15.48 -24.61 2.67
CA VAL A 113 16.74 -23.89 2.86
C VAL A 113 17.74 -24.97 3.25
N ALA A 114 18.62 -25.34 2.31
CA ALA A 114 19.78 -26.15 2.64
C ALA A 114 20.58 -25.37 3.68
N CYS A 115 20.43 -25.74 4.95
CA CYS A 115 21.41 -25.38 5.96
C CYS A 115 22.69 -26.06 5.51
N GLY A 116 23.66 -25.27 5.05
CA GLY A 116 25.02 -25.74 4.90
C GLY A 116 25.50 -26.17 6.27
N GLU A 117 25.70 -27.48 6.44
CA GLU A 117 26.47 -28.03 7.54
C GLU A 117 27.92 -27.60 7.33
N GLY A 118 28.29 -26.48 7.95
CA GLY A 118 29.66 -26.26 8.36
C GLY A 118 29.92 -27.11 9.59
N THR A 119 30.56 -28.27 9.41
CA THR A 119 31.12 -29.07 10.51
C THR A 119 32.59 -29.36 10.19
N THR A 120 33.43 -28.53 10.83
CA THR A 120 34.72 -28.81 11.48
C THR A 120 35.77 -29.71 10.81
N ALA A 121 36.95 -29.10 10.67
CA ALA A 121 38.29 -29.66 10.74
C ALA A 121 38.44 -31.03 11.44
N THR A 122 39.27 -31.91 10.86
CA THR A 122 40.24 -32.76 11.56
C THR A 122 41.29 -33.30 10.58
N ALA A 123 42.55 -33.14 10.97
CA ALA A 123 43.82 -33.75 10.51
C ALA A 123 44.39 -33.33 9.14
#